data_AF-A0A962ZB25-F1
#
_entry.id   AF-A0A962ZB25-F1
#
_cell.length_a   1.000
_cell.length_b   1.000
_cell.length_c   1.000
_cell.angle_alpha   90.00
_cell.angle_beta   90.00
_cell.angle_gamma   90.00
#
_symmetry.space_group_name_H-M   'P 1'
#
loop_
_entity.id
_entity.type
_entity.pdbx_description
1 polymer ?
#
loop_
_entity_poly.entity_id
_entity_poly.type
_entity_poly.pdbx_seq_one_letter_code
_entity_poly.pdbx_strand_id
1 'polypeptide(L)'
;CGGQAHIVRPSNDVDDRVWESYLFIRNNPKGIHAERWVHNHGCGRWFNALRDTVSDRFLAIYAMGEKPPATDGLEDGNDNR
;
A
#
# COMPACT_ATOMS: atom_id res chain seq x y z
N CYS A 1 6.29 7.53 5.12
CA CYS A 1 5.55 6.52 4.33
C CYS A 1 6.39 5.23 4.30
N GLY A 2 5.76 4.05 4.31
CA GLY A 2 6.42 2.73 4.29
C GLY A 2 6.17 1.89 3.04
N GLY A 3 5.75 2.54 1.95
CA GLY A 3 5.56 1.94 0.62
C GLY A 3 4.34 1.04 0.53
N GLN A 4 4.32 0.19 -0.50
CA GLN A 4 3.22 -0.73 -0.81
C GLN A 4 2.80 -1.59 0.40
N ALA A 5 1.49 -1.73 0.58
CA ALA A 5 0.88 -2.64 1.55
C ALA A 5 0.85 -4.09 1.05
N HIS A 6 0.56 -5.03 1.96
CA HIS A 6 0.30 -6.45 1.65
C HIS A 6 1.46 -7.23 1.03
N ILE A 7 2.70 -6.77 1.22
CA ILE A 7 3.88 -7.55 0.87
C ILE A 7 4.25 -8.44 2.04
N VAL A 8 4.09 -9.74 1.84
CA VAL A 8 4.41 -10.78 2.81
C VAL A 8 5.87 -11.18 2.62
N ARG A 9 6.61 -11.29 3.73
CA ARG A 9 7.97 -11.83 3.70
C ARG A 9 7.90 -13.33 3.34
N PRO A 10 8.63 -13.79 2.30
CA PRO A 10 8.67 -15.20 1.96
C PRO A 10 9.40 -16.01 3.05
N SER A 11 9.22 -17.34 3.03
CA SER A 11 9.99 -18.27 3.84
C SER A 11 11.48 -18.23 3.47
N ASN A 12 12.32 -18.83 4.32
CA ASN A 12 13.77 -18.89 4.05
C ASN A 12 14.14 -19.86 2.93
N ASP A 13 13.26 -20.81 2.59
CA ASP A 13 13.50 -21.87 1.61
C ASP A 13 12.96 -21.52 0.21
N VAL A 14 13.11 -20.27 -0.22
CA VAL A 14 12.70 -19.81 -1.57
C VAL A 14 13.90 -19.63 -2.49
N ASP A 15 13.67 -19.62 -3.80
CA ASP A 15 14.72 -19.34 -4.77
C ASP A 15 15.12 -17.85 -4.80
N ASP A 16 16.26 -17.58 -5.45
CA ASP A 16 16.82 -16.23 -5.56
C ASP A 16 15.88 -15.24 -6.26
N ARG A 17 15.03 -15.71 -7.21
CA ARG A 17 14.12 -14.83 -7.95
C ARG A 17 12.96 -14.36 -7.06
N VAL A 18 12.41 -15.26 -6.25
CA VAL A 18 11.40 -14.92 -5.24
C VAL A 18 12.00 -13.98 -4.21
N TRP A 19 13.24 -14.24 -3.78
CA TRP A 19 13.92 -13.38 -2.82
C TRP A 19 14.23 -11.98 -3.37
N GLU A 20 14.76 -11.90 -4.60
CA GLU A 20 14.96 -10.64 -5.34
C GLU A 20 13.65 -9.84 -5.44
N SER A 21 12.57 -10.49 -5.84
CA SER A 21 11.24 -9.87 -5.96
C SER A 21 10.78 -9.28 -4.63
N TYR A 22 10.96 -10.02 -3.53
CA TYR A 22 10.63 -9.53 -2.19
C TYR A 22 11.52 -8.37 -1.75
N LEU A 23 12.82 -8.36 -2.08
CA LEU A 23 13.73 -7.30 -1.67
C LEU A 23 13.53 -6.01 -2.47
N PHE A 24 13.36 -6.11 -3.79
CA PHE A 24 13.53 -4.96 -4.69
C PHE A 24 12.26 -4.55 -5.45
N ILE A 25 11.30 -5.44 -5.65
CA ILE A 25 10.18 -5.20 -6.56
C ILE A 25 8.92 -4.75 -5.81
N ARG A 26 8.36 -3.61 -6.22
CA ARG A 26 7.15 -3.00 -5.65
C ARG A 26 6.27 -2.46 -6.77
N ASN A 27 4.95 -2.51 -6.58
CA ASN A 27 4.00 -1.82 -7.44
C ASN A 27 4.10 -0.31 -7.18
N ASN A 28 4.15 0.47 -8.26
CA ASN A 28 4.12 1.92 -8.24
C ASN A 28 3.00 2.44 -9.16
N PRO A 29 1.72 2.18 -8.84
CA PRO A 29 0.61 2.59 -9.69
C PRO A 29 0.42 4.11 -9.63
N LYS A 30 0.11 4.69 -10.79
CA LYS A 30 -0.48 6.01 -10.91
C LYS A 30 -1.99 5.87 -10.70
N GLY A 31 -2.53 6.42 -9.61
CA GLY A 31 -3.92 6.25 -9.20
C GLY A 31 -4.04 5.65 -7.80
N ILE A 32 -5.13 4.92 -7.53
CA ILE A 32 -5.39 4.32 -6.21
C ILE A 32 -4.28 3.31 -5.86
N HIS A 33 -3.61 3.55 -4.73
CA HIS A 33 -2.55 2.71 -4.21
C HIS A 33 -2.82 2.29 -2.76
N ALA A 34 -2.63 1.00 -2.48
CA ALA A 34 -2.61 0.47 -1.12
C ALA A 34 -1.20 0.59 -0.53
N GLU A 35 -1.03 1.46 0.46
CA GLU A 35 0.25 1.79 1.08
C GLU A 35 0.22 1.68 2.61
N ARG A 36 1.40 1.60 3.22
CA ARG A 36 1.60 1.55 4.66
C ARG A 36 2.10 2.87 5.22
N TRP A 37 1.59 3.21 6.39
CA TRP A 37 2.00 4.38 7.15
C TRP A 37 2.30 4.00 8.58
N VAL A 38 3.20 4.77 9.20
CA VAL A 38 3.53 4.64 10.62
C VAL A 38 3.38 6.00 11.26
N HIS A 39 2.67 6.05 12.38
CA HIS A 39 2.52 7.29 13.15
C HIS A 39 3.76 7.52 14.03
N ASN A 40 4.90 7.76 13.39
CA ASN A 40 6.21 7.73 14.03
C ASN A 40 6.37 8.76 15.15
N HIS A 41 5.76 9.94 15.00
CA HIS A 41 5.78 11.01 15.99
C HIS A 41 4.58 10.95 16.96
N GLY A 42 3.88 9.81 17.00
CA GLY A 42 2.74 9.59 17.88
C GLY A 42 2.78 8.18 18.46
N CYS A 43 1.78 7.37 18.13
CA CYS A 43 1.62 6.05 18.75
C CYS A 43 2.60 4.97 18.24
N GLY A 44 3.44 5.27 17.25
CA GLY A 44 4.42 4.33 16.67
C GLY A 44 3.79 3.13 15.94
N ARG A 45 2.45 3.12 15.76
CA ARG A 45 1.74 2.02 15.12
C ARG A 45 1.75 2.14 13.61
N TRP A 46 1.86 1.00 12.96
CA TRP A 46 1.66 0.83 11.54
C TRP A 46 0.16 0.68 11.22
N PHE A 47 -0.25 1.20 10.07
CA PHE A 47 -1.58 1.03 9.48
C PHE A 47 -1.50 1.09 7.96
N ASN A 48 -2.57 0.67 7.28
CA ASN A 48 -2.67 0.73 5.83
C ASN A 48 -3.60 1.88 5.40
N ALA A 49 -3.39 2.36 4.18
CA ALA A 49 -4.21 3.37 3.54
C ALA A 49 -4.45 3.03 2.07
N LEU A 50 -5.63 3.40 1.56
CA LEU A 50 -5.84 3.59 0.12
C LEU A 50 -5.70 5.09 -0.16
N ARG A 51 -4.74 5.47 -0.99
CA ARG A 51 -4.53 6.85 -1.42
C ARG A 51 -4.43 6.89 -2.93
N ASP A 52 -5.07 7.87 -3.55
CA ASP A 52 -4.81 8.20 -4.94
C ASP A 52 -3.47 8.94 -5.05
N THR A 53 -2.50 8.34 -5.75
CA THR A 53 -1.15 8.88 -5.91
C THR A 53 -1.06 10.07 -6.87
N VAL A 54 -2.15 10.39 -7.58
CA VAL A 54 -2.23 11.58 -8.43
C VAL A 54 -2.68 12.80 -7.64
N SER A 55 -3.75 12.66 -6.85
CA SER A 55 -4.39 13.77 -6.12
C SER A 55 -3.98 13.87 -4.64
N ASP A 56 -3.24 12.89 -4.12
CA ASP A 56 -2.93 12.69 -2.70
C ASP A 56 -4.15 12.48 -1.78
N ARG A 57 -5.35 12.27 -2.34
CA ARG A 57 -6.55 12.02 -1.57
C ARG A 57 -6.51 10.65 -0.90
N PHE A 58 -6.68 10.63 0.41
CA PHE A 58 -6.94 9.41 1.17
C PHE A 58 -8.39 8.98 0.98
N LEU A 59 -8.57 7.73 0.56
CA LEU A 59 -9.87 7.13 0.28
C LEU A 59 -10.31 6.19 1.42
N ALA A 60 -9.36 5.51 2.06
CA ALA A 60 -9.63 4.66 3.21
C ALA A 60 -8.40 4.49 4.11
N ILE A 61 -8.64 4.27 5.41
CA ILE A 61 -7.64 3.85 6.39
C ILE A 61 -8.13 2.54 7.03
N TYR A 62 -7.25 1.57 7.21
CA TYR A 62 -7.60 0.26 7.75
C TYR A 62 -6.43 -0.38 8.51
N ALA A 63 -6.73 -1.37 9.35
CA ALA A 63 -5.74 -1.93 10.25
C ALA A 63 -4.70 -2.80 9.51
N MET A 64 -3.56 -3.02 10.16
CA MET A 64 -2.58 -3.99 9.67
C MET A 64 -3.17 -5.41 9.69
N GLY A 65 -2.98 -6.16 8.62
CA GLY A 65 -3.50 -7.53 8.47
C GLY A 65 -4.92 -7.60 7.90
N GLU A 66 -5.65 -6.48 7.85
CA GLU A 66 -6.94 -6.42 7.16
C GLU A 66 -6.75 -6.32 5.65
N LYS A 67 -7.73 -6.86 4.91
CA LYS A 67 -7.80 -6.69 3.45
C LYS A 67 -8.17 -5.24 3.13
N PRO A 68 -7.70 -4.69 1.99
CA PRO A 68 -8.15 -3.38 1.54
C PRO A 68 -9.67 -3.42 1.32
N PRO A 69 -10.40 -2.34 1.65
CA PRO A 69 -11.80 -2.22 1.28
C PRO A 69 -11.95 -2.22 -0.25
N ALA A 70 -13.13 -2.61 -0.74
CA ALA A 70 -13.43 -2.59 -2.16
C ALA A 70 -13.28 -1.16 -2.71
N THR A 71 -12.67 -1.04 -3.89
CA THR A 71 -12.47 0.25 -4.57
C THR A 71 -13.64 0.61 -5.49
N ASP A 72 -14.63 -0.26 -5.63
CA ASP A 72 -15.79 -0.05 -6.47
C ASP A 72 -16.57 1.17 -5.96
N GLY A 73 -16.51 2.27 -6.70
CA GLY A 73 -17.12 3.56 -6.33
C GLY A 73 -16.19 4.55 -5.60
N LEU A 74 -14.91 4.21 -5.37
CA LEU A 74 -13.90 5.18 -4.96
C LEU A 74 -13.35 5.86 -6.22
N GLU A 75 -13.72 7.11 -6.43
CA GLU A 75 -13.23 7.91 -7.55
C GLU A 75 -11.71 8.13 -7.42
N ASP A 76 -10.97 7.69 -8.43
CA ASP A 76 -9.65 8.19 -8.73
C ASP A 76 -9.77 9.67 -9.11
N GLY A 77 -8.96 10.54 -8.51
CA GLY A 77 -8.99 12.00 -8.71
C GLY A 77 -8.50 12.44 -10.08
N ASN A 78 -8.62 11.57 -11.08
CA ASN A 78 -8.25 11.76 -12.48
C ASN A 78 -9.50 12.10 -13.33
N ASP A 79 -10.48 12.82 -12.75
CA ASP A 79 -11.56 13.47 -13.51
C ASP A 79 -10.97 14.66 -14.26
N ASN A 80 -10.47 14.40 -15.47
CA ASN A 80 -10.14 15.46 -16.43
C ASN A 80 -11.42 15.95 -17.11
N ARG A 81 -12.34 16.52 -16.32
CA ARG A 81 -13.45 17.37 -16.75
C ARG A 81 -13.15 18.83 -16.42
#